data_AF-A0A5E4SNV2-F1
#
_entry.id   AF-A0A5E4SNV2-F1
#
_cell.length_a   1.000
_cell.length_b   1.000
_cell.length_c   1.000
_cell.angle_alpha   90.00
_cell.angle_beta   90.00
_cell.angle_gamma   90.00
#
_symmetry.space_group_name_H-M   'P 1'
#
loop_
_entity.id
_entity.type
_entity.pdbx_description
1 polymer ?
#
loop_
_entity_poly.entity_id
_entity_poly.type
_entity_poly.pdbx_seq_one_letter_code
_entity_poly.pdbx_strand_id
1 'polypeptide(L)'
;MPLRPIAIALLPLALAGCMSPRPPLSLPDASVIGFDGQHAVPPDCAKMVQPSHLVDAGARYPGVTFGCATYSNLAAMLARPADLVAPKPYAGADAATAAAAVRRFAEDRIKPLNSTSTSAATSAGATP
;
A
#
# COMPACT_ATOMS: atom_id res chain seq x y z
N MET A 1 28.92 26.58 32.50
CA MET A 1 27.76 25.86 31.94
C MET A 1 27.93 24.38 32.21
N PRO A 2 26.99 23.72 32.91
CA PRO A 2 27.18 22.32 33.31
C PRO A 2 26.95 21.43 32.08
N LEU A 3 28.04 20.95 31.48
CA LEU A 3 28.02 20.07 30.31
C LEU A 3 27.58 18.63 30.67
N ARG A 4 27.67 18.25 31.94
CA ARG A 4 27.39 16.91 32.48
C ARG A 4 25.90 16.48 32.44
N PRO A 5 24.90 17.31 32.80
CA PRO A 5 23.49 16.88 32.72
C PRO A 5 23.00 16.65 31.29
N ILE A 6 23.57 17.37 30.30
CA ILE A 6 23.20 17.21 28.88
C ILE A 6 23.66 15.85 28.35
N ALA A 7 24.87 15.42 28.72
CA ALA A 7 25.41 14.13 28.31
C ALA A 7 24.60 12.94 28.86
N ILE A 8 24.07 13.05 30.08
CA ILE A 8 23.25 11.99 30.70
C ILE A 8 21.87 11.90 30.05
N ALA A 9 21.27 13.02 29.63
CA ALA A 9 19.96 13.05 29.00
C ALA A 9 19.96 12.49 27.55
N LEU A 10 21.08 12.57 26.83
CA LEU A 10 21.20 12.10 25.44
C LEU A 10 21.51 10.59 25.33
N LEU A 11 22.07 9.98 26.38
CA LEU A 11 22.44 8.57 26.42
C LEU A 11 21.24 7.61 26.17
N PRO A 12 20.06 7.76 26.82
CA PRO A 12 18.93 6.85 26.56
C PRO A 12 18.36 6.97 25.15
N LEU A 13 18.41 8.15 24.51
CA LEU A 13 17.99 8.32 23.11
C LEU A 13 18.92 7.57 22.14
N ALA A 14 20.24 7.55 22.42
CA ALA A 14 21.20 6.82 21.62
C ALA A 14 21.04 5.29 21.76
N LEU A 15 20.74 4.80 22.96
CA LEU A 15 20.52 3.36 23.21
C LEU A 15 19.18 2.86 22.62
N ALA A 16 18.14 3.70 22.58
CA ALA A 16 16.86 3.34 21.98
C ALA A 16 16.98 3.00 20.48
N GLY A 17 17.93 3.61 19.76
CA GLY A 17 18.21 3.33 18.36
C GLY A 17 18.90 1.98 18.09
N CYS A 18 19.53 1.37 19.10
CA CYS A 18 20.30 0.12 18.95
C CYS A 18 19.50 -1.16 19.21
N MET A 19 18.33 -1.06 19.87
CA MET A 19 17.50 -2.22 20.22
C MET A 19 16.35 -2.50 19.24
N SER A 20 16.22 -1.69 18.19
CA SER A 20 15.36 -2.01 17.06
C SER A 20 16.24 -2.54 15.93
N PRO A 21 16.41 -3.87 15.76
CA PRO A 21 16.74 -4.39 14.45
C PRO A 21 15.59 -3.92 13.57
N ARG A 22 15.81 -2.89 12.76
CA ARG A 22 14.85 -2.52 11.73
C ARG A 22 14.63 -3.81 10.97
N PRO A 23 13.43 -4.43 11.01
CA PRO A 23 13.19 -5.53 10.10
C PRO A 23 13.49 -4.93 8.73
N PRO A 24 14.30 -5.59 7.89
CA PRO A 24 14.35 -5.20 6.51
C PRO A 24 12.96 -5.50 5.97
N LEU A 25 12.05 -4.52 6.09
CA LEU A 25 10.92 -4.38 5.18
C LEU A 25 11.52 -3.91 3.86
N SER A 26 12.45 -4.72 3.32
CA SER A 26 12.86 -4.73 1.93
C SER A 26 11.72 -5.36 1.14
N LEU A 27 10.52 -4.82 1.33
CA LEU A 27 9.41 -5.13 0.46
C LEU A 27 9.71 -4.41 -0.86
N PRO A 28 9.65 -5.13 -1.98
CA PRO A 28 9.93 -4.49 -3.26
C PRO A 28 8.96 -3.34 -3.53
N ASP A 29 9.38 -2.30 -4.23
CA ASP A 29 8.43 -1.30 -4.70
C ASP A 29 7.51 -1.88 -5.80
N ALA A 30 6.41 -1.20 -6.14
CA ALA A 30 5.46 -1.62 -7.18
C ALA A 30 6.12 -1.92 -8.54
N SER A 31 7.34 -1.44 -8.79
CA SER A 31 8.20 -1.80 -9.93
C SER A 31 8.42 -3.31 -10.15
N VAL A 32 8.13 -4.18 -9.18
CA VAL A 32 8.21 -5.65 -9.37
C VAL A 32 7.03 -6.26 -10.11
N ILE A 33 5.98 -5.49 -10.38
CA ILE A 33 4.88 -5.94 -11.23
C ILE A 33 5.32 -5.78 -12.68
N GLY A 34 5.39 -6.92 -13.38
CA GLY A 34 5.80 -6.98 -14.78
C GLY A 34 4.62 -6.91 -15.75
N PHE A 35 4.92 -6.98 -17.04
CA PHE A 35 3.94 -7.07 -18.12
C PHE A 35 4.37 -8.18 -19.09
N ASP A 36 3.51 -9.17 -19.35
CA ASP A 36 3.79 -10.31 -20.25
C ASP A 36 3.43 -10.04 -21.73
N GLY A 37 2.98 -8.82 -22.03
CA GLY A 37 2.47 -8.43 -23.34
C GLY A 37 0.95 -8.32 -23.39
N GLN A 38 0.21 -8.88 -22.43
CA GLN A 38 -1.25 -8.76 -22.33
C GLN A 38 -1.73 -8.41 -20.92
N HIS A 39 -1.13 -8.99 -19.88
CA HIS A 39 -1.54 -8.84 -18.49
C HIS A 39 -0.41 -8.32 -17.61
N ALA A 40 -0.80 -7.69 -16.50
CA ALA A 40 0.13 -7.37 -15.45
C ALA A 40 0.45 -8.66 -14.67
N VAL A 41 1.73 -8.93 -14.46
CA VAL A 41 2.21 -10.14 -13.82
C VAL A 41 2.76 -9.79 -12.44
N PRO A 42 2.17 -10.31 -11.35
CA PRO A 42 2.73 -10.11 -10.02
C PRO A 42 4.08 -10.83 -9.88
N PRO A 43 4.90 -10.40 -8.92
CA PRO A 43 6.19 -11.04 -8.66
C PRO A 43 6.00 -12.47 -8.11
N ASP A 44 7.02 -13.31 -8.33
CA ASP A 44 7.03 -14.70 -7.86
C ASP A 44 7.00 -14.78 -6.32
N CYS A 45 5.87 -15.22 -5.76
CA CYS A 45 5.65 -15.32 -4.32
C CYS A 45 6.60 -16.30 -3.62
N ALA A 46 7.14 -17.30 -4.31
CA ALA A 46 8.11 -18.21 -3.72
C ALA A 46 9.44 -17.51 -3.38
N LYS A 47 9.80 -16.48 -4.15
CA LYS A 47 11.01 -15.68 -3.94
C LYS A 47 10.88 -14.64 -2.82
N MET A 48 9.66 -14.42 -2.32
CA MET A 48 9.36 -13.48 -1.24
C MET A 48 9.05 -14.20 0.09
N VAL A 49 9.34 -15.49 0.19
CA VAL A 49 9.20 -16.23 1.45
C VAL A 49 10.25 -15.73 2.44
N GLN A 50 9.79 -15.11 3.52
CA GLN A 50 10.65 -14.81 4.66
C GLN A 50 10.63 -16.00 5.63
N PRO A 51 11.80 -16.55 5.99
CA PRO A 51 11.88 -17.63 6.96
C PRO A 51 11.39 -17.18 8.33
N SER A 52 10.64 -18.05 9.02
CA SER A 52 10.27 -17.83 10.41
C SER A 52 11.45 -18.20 11.33
N HIS A 53 11.72 -17.34 12.30
CA HIS A 53 12.67 -17.64 13.38
C HIS A 53 11.98 -18.29 14.60
N LEU A 54 10.66 -18.47 14.54
CA LEU A 54 9.89 -19.10 15.60
C LEU A 54 10.01 -20.63 15.51
N VAL A 55 10.33 -21.24 16.64
CA VAL A 55 10.39 -22.69 16.83
C VAL A 55 9.44 -23.03 17.96
N ASP A 56 8.52 -23.95 17.71
CA ASP A 56 7.58 -24.47 18.71
C ASP A 56 7.73 -25.99 18.79
N ALA A 57 7.91 -26.51 20.01
CA ALA A 57 8.15 -27.94 20.27
C ALA A 57 9.20 -28.63 19.36
N GLY A 58 10.21 -27.88 18.89
CA GLY A 58 11.24 -28.38 17.97
C GLY A 58 10.86 -28.34 16.48
N ALA A 59 9.62 -27.97 16.14
CA ALA A 59 9.18 -27.70 14.78
C ALA A 59 9.36 -26.21 14.43
N ARG A 60 9.91 -25.94 13.24
CA ARG A 60 9.97 -24.57 12.72
C ARG A 60 8.62 -24.16 12.17
N TYR A 61 8.18 -22.95 12.51
CA TYR A 61 7.00 -22.37 11.87
C TYR A 61 7.24 -22.17 10.36
N PRO A 62 6.20 -22.29 9.52
CA PRO A 62 6.31 -21.98 8.11
C PRO A 62 6.73 -20.52 7.92
N GLY A 63 7.51 -20.28 6.85
CA GLY A 63 7.80 -18.92 6.39
C GLY A 63 6.56 -18.22 5.84
N VAL A 64 6.63 -16.91 5.72
CA VAL A 64 5.51 -16.07 5.27
C VAL A 64 5.90 -15.26 4.03
N THR A 65 4.98 -15.13 3.07
CA THR A 65 5.18 -14.41 1.81
C THR A 65 4.69 -12.97 1.94
N PHE A 66 5.43 -12.15 2.67
CA PHE A 66 5.05 -10.76 2.91
C PHE A 66 4.79 -10.00 1.60
N GLY A 67 3.61 -9.39 1.49
CA GLY A 67 3.23 -8.56 0.33
C GLY A 67 2.70 -9.32 -0.89
N CYS A 68 2.80 -10.65 -0.98
CA CYS A 68 2.35 -11.42 -2.16
C CYS A 68 0.89 -11.11 -2.55
N ALA A 69 -0.03 -11.13 -1.58
CA ALA A 69 -1.44 -10.78 -1.81
C ALA A 69 -1.63 -9.32 -2.25
N THR A 70 -0.79 -8.41 -1.75
CA THR A 70 -0.84 -7.00 -2.11
C THR A 70 -0.43 -6.79 -3.57
N TYR A 71 0.68 -7.39 -4.01
CA TYR A 71 1.13 -7.24 -5.39
C TYR A 71 0.21 -7.98 -6.37
N SER A 72 -0.35 -9.14 -6.00
CA SER A 72 -1.33 -9.84 -6.84
C SER A 72 -2.60 -9.03 -7.06
N ASN A 73 -3.11 -8.41 -5.98
CA ASN A 73 -4.29 -7.55 -6.07
C ASN A 73 -3.98 -6.29 -6.88
N LEU A 74 -2.81 -5.68 -6.67
CA LEU A 74 -2.40 -4.50 -7.43
C LEU A 74 -2.25 -4.81 -8.92
N ALA A 75 -1.64 -5.94 -9.29
CA ALA A 75 -1.56 -6.39 -10.68
C ALA A 75 -2.95 -6.57 -11.30
N ALA A 76 -3.91 -7.15 -10.56
CA ALA A 76 -5.28 -7.32 -11.02
C ALA A 76 -6.06 -6.00 -11.14
N MET A 77 -5.70 -4.97 -10.37
CA MET A 77 -6.36 -3.66 -10.40
C MET A 77 -5.88 -2.75 -11.53
N LEU A 78 -4.80 -3.10 -12.25
CA LEU A 78 -4.25 -2.26 -13.31
C LEU A 78 -5.21 -2.21 -14.51
N ALA A 79 -5.83 -1.04 -14.71
CA ALA A 79 -6.76 -0.81 -15.82
C ALA A 79 -6.09 -0.91 -17.21
N ARG A 80 -4.81 -0.55 -17.31
CA ARG A 80 -4.01 -0.67 -18.53
C ARG A 80 -2.62 -1.23 -18.22
N PRO A 81 -2.44 -2.55 -18.27
CA PRO A 81 -1.15 -3.18 -17.94
C PRO A 81 0.04 -2.71 -18.80
N ALA A 82 -0.19 -2.32 -20.06
CA ALA A 82 0.86 -1.82 -20.95
C ALA A 82 1.54 -0.53 -20.46
N ASP A 83 0.89 0.23 -19.57
CA ASP A 83 1.48 1.44 -18.99
C ASP A 83 2.71 1.16 -18.11
N LEU A 84 2.91 -0.09 -17.66
CA LEU A 84 4.10 -0.49 -16.90
C LEU A 84 5.40 -0.37 -17.71
N VAL A 85 5.33 -0.51 -19.04
CA VAL A 85 6.49 -0.44 -19.94
C VAL A 85 6.44 0.75 -20.89
N ALA A 86 5.24 1.24 -21.20
CA ALA A 86 5.02 2.36 -22.10
C ALA A 86 3.99 3.34 -21.49
N PRO A 87 4.36 4.06 -20.43
CA PRO A 87 3.46 4.96 -19.74
C PRO A 87 3.00 6.08 -20.67
N LYS A 88 1.69 6.34 -20.73
CA LYS A 88 1.19 7.53 -21.42
C LYS A 88 1.60 8.79 -20.64
N PRO A 89 2.00 9.87 -21.32
CA PRO A 89 2.27 11.14 -20.66
C PRO A 89 1.08 11.57 -19.81
N TYR A 90 1.33 11.87 -18.55
CA TYR A 90 0.32 12.46 -17.69
C TYR A 90 0.08 13.89 -18.14
N ALA A 91 -1.13 14.18 -18.63
CA ALA A 91 -1.48 15.50 -19.15
C ALA A 91 -1.61 16.58 -18.05
N GLY A 92 -1.40 16.23 -16.79
CA GLY A 92 -1.65 17.10 -15.65
C GLY A 92 -3.09 17.00 -15.16
N ALA A 93 -3.35 17.61 -14.00
CA ALA A 93 -4.70 17.88 -13.56
C ALA A 93 -5.28 19.05 -14.38
N ASP A 94 -6.49 18.89 -14.92
CA ASP A 94 -7.18 19.99 -15.59
C ASP A 94 -7.73 20.97 -14.53
N ALA A 95 -6.90 21.96 -14.19
CA ALA A 95 -7.22 22.99 -13.21
C ALA A 95 -8.46 23.80 -13.62
N ALA A 96 -8.72 23.97 -14.92
CA ALA A 96 -9.89 24.70 -15.39
C ALA A 96 -11.17 23.91 -15.13
N THR A 97 -11.16 22.59 -15.38
CA THR A 97 -12.28 21.70 -15.04
C THR A 97 -12.53 21.67 -13.54
N ALA A 98 -11.48 21.56 -12.72
CA ALA A 98 -11.60 21.58 -11.27
C ALA A 98 -12.19 22.90 -10.75
N ALA A 99 -11.66 24.05 -11.20
CA ALA A 99 -12.18 25.36 -10.82
C ALA A 99 -13.63 25.57 -11.29
N ALA A 100 -13.96 25.12 -12.50
CA ALA A 100 -15.33 25.18 -13.00
C ALA A 100 -16.30 24.31 -12.19
N ALA A 101 -15.86 23.14 -11.71
CA ALA A 101 -16.66 22.29 -10.84
C ALA A 101 -16.96 22.98 -9.50
N VAL A 102 -15.95 23.57 -8.85
CA VAL A 102 -16.13 24.32 -7.59
C VAL A 102 -17.07 25.51 -7.78
N ARG A 103 -16.91 26.26 -8.88
CA ARG A 103 -17.80 27.39 -9.18
C ARG A 103 -19.26 26.96 -9.40
N ARG A 104 -19.48 25.88 -10.14
CA ARG A 104 -20.84 25.32 -10.33
C ARG A 104 -21.46 24.90 -9.00
N PHE A 105 -20.67 24.31 -8.10
CA PHE A 105 -21.13 23.96 -6.76
C PHE A 105 -21.53 25.21 -5.95
N ALA A 106 -20.69 26.24 -5.94
CA ALA A 106 -20.96 27.48 -5.21
C ALA A 106 -22.16 28.28 -5.75
N GLU A 107 -22.48 28.12 -7.04
CA GLU A 107 -23.61 28.78 -7.71
C GLU A 107 -24.87 27.90 -7.77
N ASP A 108 -24.93 26.79 -7.02
CA ASP A 108 -26.04 25.83 -7.02
C ASP A 108 -26.40 25.26 -8.42
N ARG A 109 -25.43 25.27 -9.35
CA ARG A 109 -25.54 24.70 -10.70
C ARG A 109 -25.16 23.22 -10.72
N ILE A 110 -25.71 22.45 -9.78
CA ILE A 110 -25.44 21.02 -9.60
C ILE A 110 -26.63 20.16 -10.05
N LYS A 111 -26.35 18.98 -10.61
CA LYS A 111 -27.38 17.97 -10.87
C LYS A 111 -27.65 17.23 -9.56
N PRO A 112 -28.91 17.12 -9.09
CA PRO A 112 -29.23 16.36 -7.89
C PRO A 112 -28.79 14.90 -8.06
N LEU A 113 -28.22 14.33 -7.00
CA LEU A 113 -27.90 12.91 -6.93
C LEU A 113 -29.19 12.09 -7.05
N ASN A 114 -29.12 10.97 -7.76
CA ASN A 114 -30.24 10.04 -7.78
C ASN A 114 -30.45 9.49 -6.36
N SER A 115 -31.70 9.32 -5.93
CA SER A 115 -32.07 8.87 -4.58
C SER A 115 -31.84 7.36 -4.42
N THR A 116 -30.63 6.88 -4.65
CA THR A 116 -30.26 5.49 -4.48
C THR A 116 -29.26 5.41 -3.33
N SER A 117 -29.72 4.88 -2.19
CA SER A 117 -28.86 4.58 -1.05
C SER A 117 -27.99 3.35 -1.35
N THR A 118 -26.67 3.53 -1.43
CA THR A 118 -25.68 2.42 -1.55
C THR A 118 -25.23 1.90 -0.16
N SER A 119 -26.11 2.02 0.84
CA SER A 119 -25.91 1.41 2.16
C SER A 119 -26.89 0.27 2.35
N ALA A 120 -26.87 -0.72 1.46
CA ALA A 120 -27.44 -2.02 1.79
C ALA A 120 -26.32 -2.83 2.44
N ALA A 121 -26.33 -2.91 3.77
CA ALA A 121 -25.54 -3.91 4.48
C ALA A 121 -26.06 -5.28 4.04
N THR A 122 -25.33 -5.95 3.15
CA THR A 122 -25.56 -7.37 2.88
C THR A 122 -25.05 -8.14 4.10
N SER A 123 -25.88 -8.23 5.14
CA SER A 123 -25.81 -9.35 6.08
C SER A 123 -26.31 -10.59 5.33
N ALA A 124 -25.46 -11.20 4.52
CA ALA A 124 -25.72 -12.53 3.99
C ALA A 124 -25.58 -13.50 5.18
N GLY A 125 -26.73 -13.94 5.67
CA GLY A 125 -26.87 -14.89 6.76
C GLY A 125 -26.07 -16.16 6.49
N ALA A 126 -25.26 -16.50 7.49
CA ALA A 126 -24.86 -17.86 7.75
C ALA A 126 -26.10 -18.69 8.11
N THR A 127 -26.30 -19.83 7.45
CA THR A 127 -26.89 -21.05 8.03
C THR A 127 -26.59 -22.25 7.09
N PRO A 128 -26.53 -23.46 7.65
CA PRO A 128 -25.53 -24.49 7.38
C PRO A 128 -25.67 -25.26 6.06
#